data_AF-A0A0B4GZQ2-F1
#
_entry.id   AF-A0A0B4GZQ2-F1
#
_cell.length_a   1.000
_cell.length_b   1.000
_cell.length_c   1.000
_cell.angle_alpha   90.00
_cell.angle_beta   90.00
_cell.angle_gamma   90.00
#
_symmetry.space_group_name_H-M   'P 1'
#
loop_
_entity.id
_entity.type
_entity.pdbx_description
1 polymer ?
#
loop_
_entity_poly.entity_id
_entity_poly.type
_entity_poly.pdbx_seq_one_letter_code
_entity_poly.pdbx_strand_id
1 'polypeptide(L)'
;MTAAFKTLANDIRLPLYYCFFIDGLDEHTVNYLGGITPVRRLIRKPWMKILVSSRPIPACVDAFSPVPKLKLQDLTKADAESYAQDTVGSYPYMADLVASDPTSSDAILQQLIEKAAGVFLWVVLACRSLINGFTAYDHIKELTRRADELLPNLDDLFRRVLGVLGRVESRYHEHMAKMLRICYQRQITGGRRDETATIYTIAIFDSHGFNFDSNDQLKKLTRPQQFAACVPMEG
;
A
#
# COMPACT_ATOMS: atom_id res chain seq x y z
N MET A 1 -24.72 -0.98 8.02
CA MET A 1 -24.54 0.48 7.78
C MET A 1 -25.85 1.19 7.43
N THR A 2 -26.65 0.68 6.49
CA THR A 2 -27.88 1.33 5.97
C THR A 2 -28.96 1.61 7.02
N ALA A 3 -29.13 0.75 8.03
CA ALA A 3 -30.12 0.95 9.10
C ALA A 3 -29.79 2.16 10.00
N ALA A 4 -28.52 2.30 10.42
CA ALA A 4 -28.08 3.43 11.26
C ALA A 4 -28.26 4.78 10.53
N PHE A 5 -27.87 4.85 9.25
CA PHE A 5 -28.09 6.05 8.42
C PHE A 5 -29.58 6.34 8.18
N LYS A 6 -30.42 5.29 8.16
CA LYS A 6 -31.88 5.45 8.06
C LYS A 6 -32.45 6.13 9.29
N THR A 7 -32.08 5.66 10.48
CA THR A 7 -32.47 6.23 11.77
C THR A 7 -31.97 7.66 11.92
N LEU A 8 -30.69 7.91 11.60
CA LEU A 8 -30.11 9.27 11.68
C LEU A 8 -30.83 10.29 10.81
N ALA A 9 -31.25 9.94 9.58
CA ALA A 9 -31.91 10.92 8.73
C ALA A 9 -33.40 11.14 9.04
N ASN A 10 -34.06 10.19 9.74
CA ASN A 10 -35.49 10.22 10.01
C ASN A 10 -35.83 10.69 11.43
N ASP A 11 -35.03 10.35 12.45
CA ASP A 11 -35.48 10.37 13.86
C ASP A 11 -34.71 11.30 14.82
N ILE A 12 -33.85 12.20 14.34
CA ILE A 12 -33.03 13.01 15.26
C ILE A 12 -33.46 14.49 15.23
N ARG A 13 -34.27 14.88 16.23
CA ARG A 13 -34.44 16.26 16.70
C ARG A 13 -33.60 16.47 17.98
N LEU A 14 -32.28 16.28 17.88
CA LEU A 14 -31.34 16.60 18.96
C LEU A 14 -30.61 17.91 18.63
N PRO A 15 -30.29 18.77 19.62
CA PRO A 15 -29.58 20.03 19.42
C PRO A 15 -28.06 19.80 19.22
N LEU A 16 -27.70 18.84 18.38
CA LEU A 16 -26.31 18.40 18.19
C LEU A 16 -25.93 18.51 16.71
N TYR A 17 -24.72 19.01 16.47
CA TYR A 17 -24.08 18.97 15.16
C TYR A 17 -23.26 17.70 15.03
N TYR A 18 -23.43 16.97 13.93
CA TYR A 18 -22.71 15.72 13.66
C TYR A 18 -21.67 15.92 12.58
N CYS A 19 -20.49 15.34 12.76
CA CYS A 19 -19.43 15.28 11.76
C CYS A 19 -19.02 13.81 11.54
N PHE A 20 -19.13 13.31 10.32
CA PHE A 20 -18.72 11.95 9.97
C PHE A 20 -17.50 11.96 9.05
N PHE A 21 -16.56 11.07 9.31
CA PHE A 21 -15.41 10.79 8.46
C PHE A 21 -15.58 9.37 7.93
N ILE A 22 -15.71 9.24 6.62
CA ILE A 22 -15.90 7.95 5.95
C ILE A 22 -14.68 7.71 5.08
N ASP A 23 -13.87 6.72 5.46
CA ASP A 23 -12.72 6.29 4.67
C ASP A 23 -13.14 5.16 3.73
N GLY A 24 -12.87 5.30 2.43
CA GLY A 24 -13.10 4.24 1.43
C GLY A 24 -14.57 3.96 1.11
N LEU A 25 -15.34 4.97 0.67
CA LEU A 25 -16.75 4.75 0.29
C LEU A 25 -16.93 3.72 -0.84
N ASP A 26 -15.93 3.59 -1.72
CA ASP A 26 -15.92 2.62 -2.82
C ASP A 26 -15.65 1.18 -2.37
N GLU A 27 -15.29 0.93 -1.11
CA GLU A 27 -15.08 -0.43 -0.59
C GLU A 27 -16.40 -1.18 -0.32
N HIS A 28 -17.54 -0.53 -0.50
CA HIS A 28 -18.85 -1.15 -0.30
C HIS A 28 -19.18 -2.16 -1.43
N THR A 29 -18.72 -3.40 -1.23
CA THR A 29 -18.62 -4.49 -2.22
C THR A 29 -19.92 -4.95 -2.87
N VAL A 30 -21.09 -4.71 -2.26
CA VAL A 30 -22.37 -5.23 -2.79
C VAL A 30 -22.97 -4.32 -3.87
N ASN A 31 -22.77 -3.00 -3.77
CA ASN A 31 -23.19 -1.98 -4.73
C ASN A 31 -22.70 -0.61 -4.23
N TYR A 32 -21.94 0.13 -5.05
CA TYR A 32 -21.48 1.49 -4.74
C TYR A 32 -22.65 2.43 -4.37
N LEU A 33 -23.81 2.25 -5.00
CA LEU A 33 -25.03 3.03 -4.71
C LEU A 33 -25.55 2.83 -3.29
N GLY A 34 -25.24 1.69 -2.66
CA GLY A 34 -25.63 1.36 -1.28
C GLY A 34 -24.95 2.25 -0.24
N GLY A 35 -23.72 2.70 -0.49
CA GLY A 35 -23.01 3.67 0.33
C GLY A 35 -23.31 5.11 -0.05
N ILE A 36 -23.43 5.41 -1.35
CA ILE A 36 -23.67 6.76 -1.86
C ILE A 36 -25.03 7.31 -1.44
N THR A 37 -26.09 6.50 -1.56
CA THR A 37 -27.48 6.97 -1.35
C THR A 37 -27.72 7.46 0.09
N PRO A 38 -27.29 6.74 1.14
CA PRO A 38 -27.38 7.22 2.51
C PRO A 38 -26.61 8.53 2.75
N VAL A 39 -25.38 8.63 2.25
CA VAL A 39 -24.54 9.84 2.41
C VAL A 39 -25.23 11.04 1.74
N ARG A 40 -25.73 10.90 0.51
CA ARG A 40 -26.46 11.98 -0.19
C ARG A 40 -27.72 12.46 0.54
N ARG A 41 -28.39 11.55 1.26
CA ARG A 41 -29.57 11.92 2.05
C ARG A 41 -29.19 12.72 3.29
N LEU A 42 -28.07 12.36 3.90
CA LEU A 42 -27.57 12.95 5.12
C LEU A 42 -26.96 14.35 4.93
N ILE A 43 -26.21 14.60 3.85
CA ILE A 43 -25.61 15.91 3.58
C ILE A 43 -26.63 17.06 3.37
N ARG A 44 -27.92 16.73 3.16
CA ARG A 44 -29.00 17.74 3.03
C ARG A 44 -29.43 18.33 4.37
N LYS A 45 -28.93 17.81 5.50
CA LYS A 45 -29.30 18.26 6.84
C LYS A 45 -28.32 19.37 7.28
N PRO A 46 -28.80 20.53 7.74
CA PRO A 46 -27.93 21.67 8.09
C PRO A 46 -27.04 21.40 9.32
N TRP A 47 -27.42 20.44 10.15
CA TRP A 47 -26.70 20.04 11.34
C TRP A 47 -25.68 18.91 11.10
N MET A 48 -25.44 18.52 9.84
CA MET A 48 -24.56 17.41 9.50
C MET A 48 -23.46 17.80 8.52
N LYS A 49 -22.21 17.47 8.89
CA LYS A 49 -21.04 17.53 8.02
C LYS A 49 -20.54 16.11 7.78
N ILE A 50 -20.13 15.82 6.54
CA ILE A 50 -19.55 14.53 6.19
C ILE A 50 -18.32 14.80 5.32
N LEU A 51 -17.18 14.24 5.73
CA LEU A 51 -15.99 14.11 4.91
C LEU A 51 -15.89 12.67 4.45
N VAL A 52 -15.77 12.46 3.14
CA VAL A 52 -15.71 11.13 2.53
C VAL A 52 -14.47 11.03 1.65
N SER A 53 -13.71 9.95 1.80
CA SER A 53 -12.69 9.55 0.83
C SER A 53 -13.24 8.42 -0.06
N SER A 54 -12.82 8.41 -1.33
CA SER A 54 -13.06 7.29 -2.25
C SER A 54 -12.06 7.31 -3.38
N ARG A 55 -11.84 6.17 -4.05
CA ARG A 55 -11.25 6.17 -5.39
C ARG A 55 -12.12 6.96 -6.37
N PRO A 56 -11.55 7.51 -7.47
CA PRO A 56 -12.28 8.29 -8.47
C PRO A 56 -13.12 7.38 -9.40
N ILE A 57 -13.94 6.51 -8.84
CA ILE A 57 -14.86 5.66 -9.60
C ILE A 57 -16.00 6.53 -10.20
N PRO A 58 -16.45 6.27 -11.45
CA PRO A 58 -17.45 7.11 -12.11
C PRO A 58 -18.69 7.38 -11.27
N ALA A 59 -19.23 6.34 -10.61
CA ALA A 59 -20.41 6.46 -9.75
C ALA A 59 -20.23 7.46 -8.59
N CYS A 60 -19.05 7.49 -7.95
CA CYS A 60 -18.74 8.46 -6.90
C CYS A 60 -18.52 9.87 -7.48
N VAL A 61 -17.77 9.96 -8.59
CA VAL A 61 -17.47 11.25 -9.25
C VAL A 61 -18.76 11.96 -9.66
N ASP A 62 -19.70 11.22 -10.25
CA ASP A 62 -21.00 11.72 -10.70
C ASP A 62 -21.89 12.08 -9.51
N ALA A 63 -22.00 11.19 -8.53
CA ALA A 63 -22.88 11.38 -7.38
C ALA A 63 -22.49 12.59 -6.51
N PHE A 64 -21.19 12.88 -6.42
CA PHE A 64 -20.61 13.96 -5.63
C PHE A 64 -20.08 15.12 -6.48
N SER A 65 -20.41 15.19 -7.78
CA SER A 65 -20.06 16.35 -8.61
C SER A 65 -20.46 17.72 -8.05
N PRO A 66 -21.63 17.91 -7.42
CA PRO A 66 -22.04 19.22 -6.95
C PRO A 66 -21.47 19.62 -5.58
N VAL A 67 -20.71 18.74 -4.91
CA VAL A 67 -20.14 19.03 -3.59
C VAL A 67 -18.66 19.42 -3.69
N PRO A 68 -18.11 20.16 -2.70
CA PRO A 68 -16.68 20.45 -2.65
C PRO A 68 -15.85 19.16 -2.65
N LYS A 69 -14.74 19.17 -3.39
CA LYS A 69 -13.82 18.02 -3.52
C LYS A 69 -12.41 18.48 -3.22
N LEU A 70 -11.63 17.61 -2.57
CA LEU A 70 -10.20 17.75 -2.41
C LEU A 70 -9.53 16.62 -3.19
N LYS A 71 -8.63 16.97 -4.10
CA LYS A 71 -7.78 16.02 -4.80
C LYS A 71 -6.47 15.91 -4.02
N LEU A 72 -6.29 14.82 -3.29
CA LEU A 72 -5.12 14.64 -2.44
C LEU A 72 -3.82 14.74 -3.23
N GLN A 73 -3.77 14.19 -4.45
CA GLN A 73 -2.59 14.25 -5.30
C GLN A 73 -2.13 15.68 -5.62
N ASP A 74 -3.06 16.62 -5.74
CA ASP A 74 -2.74 18.02 -6.05
C ASP A 74 -2.21 18.73 -4.79
N LEU A 75 -2.69 18.33 -3.61
CA LEU A 75 -2.31 18.90 -2.32
C LEU A 75 -0.97 18.37 -1.81
N THR A 76 -0.63 17.10 -2.10
CA THR A 76 0.61 16.47 -1.62
C THR A 76 1.79 16.66 -2.57
N LYS A 77 1.61 17.36 -3.70
CA LYS A 77 2.68 17.53 -4.71
C LYS A 77 3.89 18.28 -4.14
N ALA A 78 3.65 19.39 -3.44
CA ALA A 78 4.71 20.17 -2.81
C ALA A 78 5.45 19.36 -1.71
N ASP A 79 4.72 18.58 -0.91
CA ASP A 79 5.31 17.71 0.10
C ASP A 79 6.17 16.60 -0.53
N ALA A 80 5.75 16.06 -1.67
CA ALA A 80 6.52 15.08 -2.42
C ALA A 80 7.81 15.67 -3.01
N GLU A 81 7.73 16.90 -3.56
CA GLU A 81 8.90 17.66 -4.05
C GLU A 81 9.89 17.92 -2.91
N SER A 82 9.40 18.44 -1.78
CA SER A 82 10.21 18.68 -0.58
C SER A 82 10.87 17.40 -0.09
N TYR A 83 10.11 16.30 0.03
CA TYR A 83 10.65 15.03 0.48
C TYR A 83 11.74 14.49 -0.45
N ALA A 84 11.54 14.59 -1.76
CA ALA A 84 12.52 14.13 -2.74
C ALA A 84 13.82 14.95 -2.68
N GLN A 85 13.70 16.28 -2.56
CA GLN A 85 14.85 17.18 -2.39
C GLN A 85 15.59 16.89 -1.08
N ASP A 86 14.89 16.74 0.04
CA ASP A 86 15.51 16.45 1.33
C ASP A 86 16.18 15.08 1.36
N THR A 87 15.59 14.08 0.68
CA THR A 87 16.08 12.70 0.73
C THR A 87 17.20 12.43 -0.27
N VAL A 88 17.07 12.94 -1.50
CA VAL A 88 18.01 12.70 -2.60
C VAL A 88 19.02 13.85 -2.70
N GLY A 89 18.57 15.10 -2.55
CA GLY A 89 19.44 16.28 -2.62
C GLY A 89 20.43 16.38 -1.46
N SER A 90 20.14 15.77 -0.32
CA SER A 90 21.09 15.70 0.82
C SER A 90 22.24 14.70 0.60
N TYR A 91 22.19 13.87 -0.45
CA TYR A 91 23.26 12.91 -0.74
C TYR A 91 24.47 13.62 -1.37
N PRO A 92 25.71 13.43 -0.85
CA PRO A 92 26.89 14.11 -1.38
C PRO A 92 27.11 13.90 -2.89
N TYR A 93 26.84 12.68 -3.36
CA TYR A 93 26.95 12.34 -4.79
C TYR A 93 25.97 13.13 -5.66
N MET A 94 24.79 13.49 -5.12
CA MET A 94 23.84 14.35 -5.83
C MET A 94 24.38 15.78 -5.98
N ALA A 95 25.11 16.30 -4.98
CA ALA A 95 25.74 17.61 -5.09
C ALA A 95 26.80 17.65 -6.20
N ASP A 96 27.60 16.59 -6.34
CA ASP A 96 28.59 16.45 -7.41
C ASP A 96 27.92 16.35 -8.79
N LEU A 97 26.84 15.58 -8.89
CA LEU A 97 26.02 15.45 -10.10
C LEU A 97 25.40 16.79 -10.51
N VAL A 98 24.79 17.52 -9.58
CA VAL A 98 24.20 18.84 -9.81
C VAL A 98 25.27 19.85 -10.22
N ALA A 99 26.47 19.79 -9.65
CA ALA A 99 27.58 20.65 -10.05
C ALA A 99 28.07 20.34 -11.48
N SER A 100 28.00 19.08 -11.92
CA SER A 100 28.43 18.65 -13.26
C SER A 100 27.38 18.89 -14.34
N ASP A 101 26.10 18.63 -14.03
CA ASP A 101 24.96 18.74 -14.95
C ASP A 101 23.67 19.01 -14.15
N PRO A 102 23.39 20.28 -13.81
CA PRO A 102 22.23 20.65 -13.01
C PRO A 102 20.91 20.40 -13.76
N THR A 103 20.90 20.56 -15.10
CA THR A 103 19.68 20.43 -15.89
C THR A 103 19.18 18.99 -15.92
N SER A 104 20.08 18.03 -16.14
CA SER A 104 19.72 16.62 -16.16
C SER A 104 19.35 16.09 -14.76
N SER A 105 20.02 16.61 -13.72
CA SER A 105 19.76 16.21 -12.33
C SER A 105 18.36 16.63 -11.87
N ASP A 106 17.94 17.87 -12.18
CA ASP A 106 16.59 18.35 -11.89
C ASP A 106 15.53 17.61 -12.71
N ALA A 107 15.83 17.30 -13.98
CA ALA A 107 14.92 16.56 -14.84
C ALA A 107 14.60 15.16 -14.28
N ILE A 108 15.59 14.44 -13.73
CA ILE A 108 15.38 13.12 -13.12
C ILE A 108 14.46 13.22 -11.89
N LEU A 109 14.68 14.22 -11.03
CA LEU A 109 13.84 14.44 -9.85
C LEU A 109 12.40 14.77 -10.25
N GLN A 110 12.20 15.67 -11.21
CA GLN A 110 10.86 15.99 -11.72
C GLN A 110 10.18 14.76 -12.32
N GLN A 111 10.90 14.00 -13.15
CA GLN A 111 10.38 12.78 -13.77
C GLN A 111 9.89 11.77 -12.73
N LEU A 112 10.61 11.62 -11.62
CA LEU A 112 10.22 10.73 -10.52
C LEU A 112 8.96 11.18 -9.80
N ILE A 113 8.85 12.48 -9.53
CA ILE A 113 7.70 13.05 -8.84
C ILE A 113 6.45 12.94 -9.73
N GLU A 114 6.61 13.19 -11.03
CA GLU A 114 5.54 13.00 -12.02
C GLU A 114 5.10 11.53 -12.11
N LYS A 115 6.06 10.60 -12.16
CA LYS A 115 5.79 9.16 -12.18
C LYS A 115 5.10 8.65 -10.93
N ALA A 116 5.31 9.28 -9.79
CA ALA A 116 4.63 8.91 -8.55
C ALA A 116 3.11 9.16 -8.60
N ALA A 117 2.61 9.92 -9.58
CA ALA A 117 1.19 10.15 -9.84
C ALA A 117 0.39 10.58 -8.58
N GLY A 118 1.04 11.31 -7.66
CA GLY A 118 0.46 11.77 -6.40
C GLY A 118 0.34 10.72 -5.30
N VAL A 119 0.89 9.52 -5.48
CA VAL A 119 0.94 8.48 -4.44
C VAL A 119 2.29 8.56 -3.73
N PHE A 120 2.26 8.97 -2.46
CA PHE A 120 3.48 9.19 -1.69
C PHE A 120 4.37 7.94 -1.56
N LEU A 121 3.78 6.74 -1.55
CA LEU A 121 4.55 5.48 -1.56
C LEU A 121 5.51 5.40 -2.76
N TRP A 122 5.08 5.83 -3.94
CA TRP A 122 5.93 5.81 -5.13
C TRP A 122 7.07 6.82 -5.05
N VAL A 123 6.84 7.97 -4.42
CA VAL A 123 7.89 8.97 -4.14
C VAL A 123 8.98 8.35 -3.24
N VAL A 124 8.58 7.64 -2.18
CA VAL A 124 9.52 6.98 -1.27
C VAL A 124 10.32 5.89 -1.97
N LEU A 125 9.65 5.04 -2.77
CA LEU A 125 10.31 3.98 -3.53
C LEU A 125 11.26 4.54 -4.59
N ALA A 126 10.87 5.62 -5.25
CA ALA A 126 11.69 6.35 -6.20
C ALA A 126 12.99 6.88 -5.57
N CYS A 127 12.87 7.61 -4.45
CA CYS A 127 14.03 8.15 -3.74
C CYS A 127 14.99 7.03 -3.30
N ARG A 128 14.46 5.92 -2.79
CA ARG A 128 15.26 4.74 -2.43
C ARG A 128 15.97 4.12 -3.64
N SER A 129 15.31 4.06 -4.79
CA SER A 129 15.91 3.56 -6.03
C SER A 129 17.12 4.40 -6.45
N LEU A 130 17.01 5.73 -6.36
CA LEU A 130 18.10 6.66 -6.66
C LEU A 130 19.25 6.52 -5.66
N ILE A 131 18.96 6.48 -4.36
CA ILE A 131 20.00 6.31 -3.32
C ILE A 131 20.78 5.01 -3.53
N ASN A 132 20.09 3.93 -3.90
CA ASN A 132 20.75 2.67 -4.26
C ASN A 132 21.62 2.81 -5.52
N GLY A 133 21.21 3.62 -6.50
CA GLY A 133 22.03 3.96 -7.66
C GLY A 133 23.27 4.78 -7.29
N PHE A 134 23.15 5.73 -6.36
CA PHE A 134 24.28 6.52 -5.85
C PHE A 134 25.31 5.63 -5.17
N THR A 135 24.86 4.65 -4.40
CA THR A 135 25.74 3.65 -3.74
C THR A 135 26.49 2.79 -4.78
N ALA A 136 25.92 2.63 -5.98
CA ALA A 136 26.52 1.91 -7.09
C ALA A 136 27.35 2.81 -8.03
N TYR A 137 27.49 4.10 -7.73
CA TYR A 137 28.14 5.11 -8.60
C TYR A 137 27.51 5.20 -10.00
N ASP A 138 26.19 5.02 -10.08
CA ASP A 138 25.46 5.12 -11.34
C ASP A 138 25.54 6.56 -11.90
N HIS A 139 25.83 6.67 -13.19
CA HIS A 139 25.79 7.94 -13.91
C HIS A 139 24.36 8.32 -14.33
N ILE A 140 24.16 9.56 -14.81
CA ILE A 140 22.85 10.17 -15.11
C ILE A 140 21.96 9.26 -15.96
N LYS A 141 22.53 8.56 -16.95
CA LYS A 141 21.78 7.64 -17.82
C LYS A 141 21.18 6.46 -17.04
N GLU A 142 21.91 5.90 -16.09
CA GLU A 142 21.46 4.78 -15.25
C GLU A 142 20.41 5.24 -14.27
N LEU A 143 20.60 6.42 -13.67
CA LEU A 143 19.63 7.02 -12.77
C LEU A 143 18.31 7.33 -13.50
N THR A 144 18.39 7.83 -14.74
CA THR A 144 17.23 8.01 -15.62
C THR A 144 16.57 6.66 -15.94
N ARG A 145 17.35 5.63 -16.27
CA ARG A 145 16.82 4.29 -16.52
C ARG A 145 16.12 3.70 -15.29
N ARG A 146 16.66 3.92 -14.09
CA ARG A 146 16.02 3.52 -12.83
C ARG A 146 14.72 4.28 -12.60
N ALA A 147 14.68 5.57 -12.93
CA ALA A 147 13.45 6.36 -12.91
C ALA A 147 12.43 5.77 -13.89
N ASP A 148 12.85 5.35 -15.08
CA ASP A 148 12.01 4.71 -16.10
C ASP A 148 11.49 3.32 -15.70
N GLU A 149 12.28 2.54 -14.98
CA GLU A 149 11.92 1.20 -14.52
C GLU A 149 10.91 1.20 -13.35
N LEU A 150 10.72 2.33 -12.68
CA LEU A 150 9.70 2.47 -11.64
C LEU A 150 8.30 2.37 -12.26
N LEU A 151 7.52 1.48 -11.66
CA LEU A 151 6.16 1.17 -12.07
C LEU A 151 5.23 2.29 -11.60
N PRO A 152 4.39 2.85 -12.47
CA PRO A 152 3.63 4.07 -12.18
C PRO A 152 2.41 3.82 -11.27
N ASN A 153 1.97 2.58 -11.11
CA ASN A 153 0.81 2.23 -10.29
C ASN A 153 0.93 0.82 -9.69
N LEU A 154 0.03 0.55 -8.75
CA LEU A 154 -0.01 -0.71 -8.01
C LEU A 154 -0.38 -1.90 -8.90
N ASP A 155 -1.21 -1.69 -9.93
CA ASP A 155 -1.60 -2.75 -10.86
C ASP A 155 -0.39 -3.25 -11.68
N ASP A 156 0.48 -2.35 -12.10
CA ASP A 156 1.71 -2.67 -12.84
C ASP A 156 2.72 -3.37 -11.94
N LEU A 157 2.78 -3.01 -10.65
CA LEU A 157 3.53 -3.78 -9.65
C LEU A 157 3.01 -5.21 -9.55
N PHE A 158 1.70 -5.38 -9.37
CA PHE A 158 1.11 -6.71 -9.29
C PHE A 158 1.31 -7.49 -10.58
N ARG A 159 1.17 -6.87 -11.76
CA ARG A 159 1.46 -7.52 -13.05
C ARG A 159 2.91 -7.95 -13.15
N ARG A 160 3.87 -7.14 -12.69
CA ARG A 160 5.27 -7.54 -12.67
C ARG A 160 5.48 -8.73 -11.75
N VAL A 161 4.93 -8.68 -10.53
CA VAL A 161 5.01 -9.80 -9.58
C VAL A 161 4.39 -11.07 -10.18
N LEU A 162 3.18 -10.97 -10.72
CA LEU A 162 2.48 -12.08 -11.38
C LEU A 162 3.22 -12.57 -12.64
N GLY A 163 3.85 -11.69 -13.40
CA GLY A 163 4.68 -12.06 -14.55
C GLY A 163 5.94 -12.81 -14.15
N VAL A 164 6.57 -12.43 -13.03
CA VAL A 164 7.66 -13.22 -12.42
C VAL A 164 7.14 -14.57 -11.98
N LEU A 165 5.98 -14.62 -11.30
CA LEU A 165 5.35 -15.88 -10.90
C LEU A 165 5.04 -16.77 -12.10
N GLY A 166 4.59 -16.20 -13.23
CA GLY A 166 4.34 -16.94 -14.47
C GLY A 166 5.57 -17.58 -15.10
N ARG A 167 6.78 -17.10 -14.77
CA ARG A 167 8.06 -17.71 -15.19
C ARG A 167 8.51 -18.83 -14.26
N VAL A 168 7.98 -18.86 -13.04
CA VAL A 168 8.24 -19.93 -12.08
C VAL A 168 7.33 -21.11 -12.42
N GLU A 169 7.86 -22.32 -12.34
CA GLU A 169 7.06 -23.53 -12.59
C GLU A 169 5.83 -23.60 -11.67
N SER A 170 4.69 -24.01 -12.23
CA SER A 170 3.39 -23.99 -11.54
C SER A 170 3.39 -24.75 -10.21
N ARG A 171 4.23 -25.80 -10.06
CA ARG A 171 4.40 -26.54 -8.80
C ARG A 171 4.86 -25.70 -7.61
N TYR A 172 5.52 -24.57 -7.84
CA TYR A 172 5.98 -23.67 -6.78
C TYR A 172 4.98 -22.56 -6.44
N HIS A 173 3.93 -22.37 -7.25
CA HIS A 173 2.95 -21.29 -7.04
C HIS A 173 2.22 -21.44 -5.70
N GLU A 174 1.88 -22.68 -5.36
CA GLU A 174 1.23 -22.99 -4.08
C GLU A 174 2.11 -22.58 -2.90
N HIS A 175 3.37 -22.99 -2.91
CA HIS A 175 4.36 -22.65 -1.88
C HIS A 175 4.57 -21.14 -1.76
N MET A 176 4.66 -20.43 -2.88
CA MET A 176 4.80 -18.97 -2.89
C MET A 176 3.57 -18.26 -2.31
N ALA A 177 2.35 -18.69 -2.68
CA ALA A 177 1.11 -18.14 -2.13
C ALA A 177 1.02 -18.35 -0.61
N LYS A 178 1.43 -19.54 -0.14
CA LYS A 178 1.48 -19.89 1.28
C LYS A 178 2.50 -19.04 2.04
N MET A 179 3.68 -18.81 1.48
CA MET A 179 4.71 -17.94 2.06
C MET A 179 4.23 -16.48 2.15
N LEU A 180 3.62 -15.96 1.09
CA LEU A 180 3.02 -14.62 1.10
C LEU A 180 1.95 -14.49 2.18
N ARG A 181 1.10 -15.51 2.35
CA ARG A 181 0.08 -15.56 3.42
C ARG A 181 0.71 -15.53 4.81
N ILE A 182 1.79 -16.29 5.06
CA ILE A 182 2.55 -16.22 6.34
C ILE A 182 3.04 -14.80 6.61
N CYS A 183 3.70 -14.18 5.63
CA CYS A 183 4.24 -12.82 5.77
C CYS A 183 3.14 -11.80 6.05
N TYR A 184 2.03 -11.88 5.31
CA TYR A 184 0.88 -10.99 5.45
C TYR A 184 0.20 -11.13 6.82
N GLN A 185 -0.06 -12.36 7.25
CA GLN A 185 -0.70 -12.63 8.54
C GLN A 185 0.13 -12.04 9.69
N ARG A 186 1.45 -12.24 9.65
CA ARG A 186 2.39 -11.69 10.64
C ARG A 186 2.33 -10.17 10.71
N GLN A 187 2.28 -9.50 9.56
CA GLN A 187 2.17 -8.04 9.49
C GLN A 187 0.87 -7.54 10.13
N ILE A 188 -0.26 -8.21 9.86
CA ILE A 188 -1.58 -7.79 10.36
C ILE A 188 -1.76 -8.08 11.85
N THR A 189 -1.22 -9.18 12.37
CA THR A 189 -1.35 -9.50 13.80
C THR A 189 -0.57 -8.54 14.72
N GLY A 190 0.12 -7.53 14.19
CA GLY A 190 0.87 -6.54 14.96
C GLY A 190 2.07 -7.20 15.63
N GLY A 191 3.26 -7.05 15.04
CA GLY A 191 4.47 -7.74 15.47
C GLY A 191 4.69 -7.72 17.00
N ARG A 192 4.35 -8.82 17.67
CA ARG A 192 5.05 -9.22 18.89
C ARG A 192 6.49 -9.47 18.47
N ARG A 193 7.38 -8.58 18.91
CA ARG A 193 8.79 -8.48 18.52
C ARG A 193 9.66 -9.71 18.85
N ASP A 194 9.10 -10.81 19.36
CA ASP A 194 9.93 -11.80 20.06
C ASP A 194 9.83 -13.25 19.55
N GLU A 195 9.12 -13.50 18.45
CA GLU A 195 9.22 -14.79 17.77
C GLU A 195 9.58 -14.55 16.31
N THR A 196 10.88 -14.68 15.99
CA THR A 196 11.32 -15.02 14.65
C THR A 196 10.41 -16.12 14.11
N ALA A 197 9.99 -16.03 12.84
CA ALA A 197 9.41 -17.19 12.18
C ALA A 197 10.56 -18.19 12.09
N THR A 198 10.75 -19.01 13.13
CA THR A 198 11.79 -20.01 13.19
C THR A 198 11.55 -20.97 12.02
N ILE A 199 12.62 -21.57 11.48
CA ILE A 199 12.52 -22.65 10.49
C ILE A 199 11.47 -23.69 10.92
N TYR A 200 11.37 -23.93 12.23
CA TYR A 200 10.34 -24.76 12.86
C TYR A 200 8.89 -24.34 12.56
N THR A 201 8.58 -23.05 12.63
CA THR A 201 7.24 -22.54 12.33
C THR A 201 6.91 -22.80 10.86
N ILE A 202 7.87 -22.57 9.97
CA ILE A 202 7.73 -22.84 8.54
C ILE A 202 7.59 -24.36 8.29
N ALA A 203 8.34 -25.21 9.00
CA ALA A 203 8.29 -26.68 8.88
C ALA A 203 6.93 -27.25 9.33
N ILE A 204 6.35 -26.69 10.40
CA ILE A 204 5.00 -27.06 10.82
C ILE A 204 3.98 -26.67 9.76
N PHE A 205 4.11 -25.48 9.18
CA PHE A 205 3.21 -25.09 8.10
C PHE A 205 3.37 -26.01 6.89
N ASP A 206 4.59 -26.36 6.49
CA ASP A 206 4.84 -27.28 5.38
C ASP A 206 4.19 -28.66 5.59
N SER A 207 4.43 -29.27 6.74
CA SER A 207 3.87 -30.59 7.11
C SER A 207 2.33 -30.64 7.18
N HIS A 208 1.66 -29.49 7.33
CA HIS A 208 0.20 -29.40 7.38
C HIS A 208 -0.42 -28.77 6.12
N GLY A 209 0.32 -28.79 5.00
CA GLY A 209 -0.15 -28.22 3.73
C GLY A 209 -0.42 -26.72 3.83
N PHE A 210 0.22 -26.04 4.77
CA PHE A 210 0.09 -24.62 5.13
C PHE A 210 -1.36 -24.19 5.40
N ASN A 211 -2.16 -25.10 5.97
CA ASN A 211 -3.52 -24.80 6.39
C ASN A 211 -3.51 -24.02 7.72
N PHE A 212 -3.74 -22.71 7.64
CA PHE A 212 -3.77 -21.80 8.79
C PHE A 212 -4.95 -22.00 9.73
N ASP A 213 -6.07 -22.51 9.24
CA ASP A 213 -7.28 -22.71 10.05
C ASP A 213 -7.16 -23.96 10.93
N SER A 214 -6.12 -24.77 10.71
CA SER A 214 -5.78 -25.95 11.52
C SER A 214 -4.89 -25.63 12.73
N ASN A 215 -4.58 -24.34 12.96
CA ASN A 215 -3.54 -23.90 13.88
C ASN A 215 -3.96 -23.88 15.36
N ASP A 216 -5.02 -24.61 15.73
CA ASP A 216 -5.46 -24.75 17.12
C ASP A 216 -4.42 -25.43 18.02
N GLN A 217 -3.36 -26.00 17.45
CA GLN A 217 -2.25 -26.51 18.26
C GLN A 217 -0.89 -26.18 17.62
N LEU A 218 -0.35 -25.00 17.95
CA LEU A 218 1.08 -24.89 18.25
C LEU A 218 1.37 -25.81 19.45
N LYS A 219 1.37 -27.13 19.24
CA LYS A 219 1.80 -28.11 20.24
C LYS A 219 3.20 -27.67 20.66
N LYS A 220 3.40 -27.49 21.96
CA LYS A 220 4.72 -27.30 22.57
C LYS A 220 5.51 -28.59 22.37
N LEU A 221 6.06 -28.81 21.18
CA LEU A 221 6.98 -29.90 20.90
C LEU A 221 8.31 -29.62 21.60
N THR A 222 8.97 -30.69 22.04
CA THR A 222 10.29 -30.60 22.68
C THR A 222 11.35 -30.18 21.67
N ARG A 223 12.42 -29.47 22.11
CA ARG A 223 13.52 -29.02 21.23
C ARG A 223 14.05 -30.09 20.24
N PRO A 224 14.20 -31.37 20.61
CA PRO A 224 14.63 -32.41 19.67
C PRO A 224 13.65 -32.66 18.53
N GLN A 225 12.34 -32.60 18.81
CA GLN A 225 11.29 -32.75 17.80
C GLN A 225 11.21 -31.52 16.88
N GLN A 226 11.45 -30.33 17.43
CA GLN A 226 11.56 -29.10 16.64
C GLN A 226 12.73 -29.20 15.66
N PHE A 227 13.89 -29.65 16.14
CA PHE A 227 15.07 -29.85 15.30
C PHE A 227 14.80 -30.88 14.18
N ALA A 228 14.24 -32.04 14.53
CA ALA A 228 13.92 -33.08 13.55
C ALA A 228 12.93 -32.61 12.46
N ALA A 229 11.98 -31.74 12.80
CA ALA A 229 11.06 -31.14 11.84
C ALA A 229 11.75 -30.11 10.91
N CYS A 230 12.84 -29.47 11.37
CA CYS A 230 13.61 -28.51 10.56
C CYS A 230 14.60 -29.18 9.60
N VAL A 231 15.11 -30.38 9.92
CA VAL A 231 16.14 -31.10 9.12
C VAL A 231 15.81 -31.18 7.62
N PRO A 232 14.58 -31.47 7.17
CA PRO A 232 14.26 -31.53 5.74
C PRO A 232 14.38 -30.18 5.00
N MET A 233 14.43 -29.06 5.73
CA MET A 233 14.48 -27.71 5.18
C MET A 233 15.89 -27.09 5.18
N GLU A 234 16.89 -27.79 5.76
CA GLU A 234 18.25 -27.26 5.87
C GLU A 234 19.13 -27.48 4.62
N GLY A 235 18.66 -28.27 3.64
CA GLY A 235 19.29 -28.40 2.31
C GLY A 235 20.68 -29.05 2.32
#